data_AF-F2L108-F1
#
_entry.id   AF-F2L108-F1
#
_cell.length_a   1.000
_cell.length_b   1.000
_cell.length_c   1.000
_cell.angle_alpha   90.00
_cell.angle_beta   90.00
_cell.angle_gamma   90.00
#
_symmetry.space_group_name_H-M   'P 1'
#
loop_
_entity.id
_entity.type
_entity.pdbx_description
1 polymer ?
#
loop_
_entity_poly.entity_id
_entity_poly.type
_entity_poly.pdbx_seq_one_letter_code
_entity_poly.pdbx_strand_id
1 'polypeptide(L)'
;MGLVLKLGRGAYAITPKGAFYVAAVAIEQGAPDHVLRAAIRRLKEDWGVADLADEEVEAYVRLVLIGLRRLGRPPLGFCADDFGRTVQVLLPPKFGNDVVSAIAQHLSVPPEMVRKAERVIARAILEFFPSVRLPDGCRVVLMPHGEYGARLTALAAHCKVYGYTLSLKCEAGRALVAQIIRQIFQKDEKTAGGA
;
A
#
# COMPACT_ATOMS: atom_id res chain seq x y z
N MET A 1 -17.40 -19.53 -2.74
CA MET A 1 -17.31 -18.08 -2.42
C MET A 1 -17.31 -17.94 -0.90
N GLY A 2 -16.23 -17.44 -0.32
CA GLY A 2 -16.05 -17.30 1.13
C GLY A 2 -16.26 -15.86 1.61
N LEU A 3 -17.43 -15.27 1.31
CA LEU A 3 -17.80 -13.94 1.82
C LEU A 3 -18.32 -13.99 3.26
N VAL A 4 -18.85 -15.16 3.63
CA VAL A 4 -19.42 -15.44 4.94
C VAL A 4 -18.84 -16.77 5.41
N LEU A 5 -18.40 -16.81 6.65
CA LEU A 5 -17.95 -18.00 7.35
C LEU A 5 -19.09 -18.50 8.24
N LYS A 6 -19.43 -19.79 8.12
CA LYS A 6 -20.36 -20.44 9.04
C LYS A 6 -19.58 -20.87 10.28
N LEU A 7 -19.94 -20.31 11.43
CA LEU A 7 -19.35 -20.64 12.74
C LEU A 7 -20.14 -21.73 13.46
N GLY A 8 -21.42 -21.89 13.13
CA GLY A 8 -22.31 -22.86 13.76
C GLY A 8 -23.73 -22.78 13.21
N ARG A 9 -24.70 -23.37 13.93
CA ARG A 9 -26.12 -23.28 13.54
C ARG A 9 -26.63 -21.86 13.81
N GLY A 10 -27.03 -21.14 12.76
CA GLY A 10 -27.51 -19.76 12.85
C GLY A 10 -26.41 -18.70 13.09
N ALA A 11 -25.15 -19.11 13.28
CA ALA A 11 -24.04 -18.21 13.54
C ALA A 11 -23.15 -18.07 12.29
N TYR A 12 -23.04 -16.83 11.81
CA TYR A 12 -22.30 -16.47 10.61
C TYR A 12 -21.41 -15.25 10.89
N ALA A 13 -20.22 -15.23 10.31
CA ALA A 13 -19.32 -14.08 10.33
C ALA A 13 -19.03 -13.61 8.91
N ILE A 14 -18.93 -12.31 8.71
CA ILE A 14 -18.50 -11.73 7.43
C ILE A 14 -16.97 -11.85 7.36
N THR A 15 -16.45 -12.36 6.25
CA THR A 15 -15.00 -12.44 6.01
C THR A 15 -14.45 -11.09 5.56
N PRO A 16 -13.12 -10.87 5.58
CA PRO A 16 -12.52 -9.65 5.05
C PRO A 16 -12.94 -9.41 3.59
N LYS A 17 -12.98 -10.48 2.79
CA LYS A 17 -13.52 -10.47 1.43
C LYS A 17 -14.99 -10.04 1.35
N GLY A 18 -15.83 -10.53 2.27
CA GLY A 18 -17.22 -10.12 2.39
C GLY A 18 -17.36 -8.63 2.73
N ALA A 19 -16.59 -8.16 3.72
CA ALA A 19 -16.59 -6.75 4.13
C ALA A 19 -16.13 -5.83 3.00
N PHE A 20 -15.07 -6.23 2.26
CA PHE A 20 -14.61 -5.50 1.09
C PHE A 20 -15.67 -5.42 0.00
N TYR A 21 -16.37 -6.53 -0.27
CA TYR A 21 -17.44 -6.55 -1.26
C TYR A 21 -18.62 -5.66 -0.85
N VAL A 22 -19.02 -5.66 0.42
CA VAL A 22 -20.05 -4.75 0.94
C VAL A 22 -19.62 -3.29 0.80
N ALA A 23 -18.38 -2.95 1.14
CA ALA A 23 -17.84 -1.61 0.94
C ALA A 23 -17.85 -1.20 -0.54
N ALA A 24 -17.48 -2.12 -1.44
CA ALA A 24 -17.48 -1.91 -2.88
C ALA A 24 -18.88 -1.57 -3.40
N VAL A 25 -19.86 -2.41 -3.07
CA VAL A 25 -21.27 -2.19 -3.45
C VAL A 25 -21.78 -0.87 -2.87
N ALA A 26 -21.45 -0.57 -1.62
CA ALA A 26 -21.88 0.66 -0.97
C ALA A 26 -21.32 1.92 -1.65
N ILE A 27 -20.05 1.89 -2.04
CA ILE A 27 -19.38 2.97 -2.78
C ILE A 27 -19.96 3.15 -4.19
N GLU A 28 -20.19 2.06 -4.91
CA GLU A 28 -20.60 2.11 -6.33
C GLU A 28 -22.09 2.40 -6.51
N GLN A 29 -22.93 1.89 -5.61
CA GLN A 29 -24.40 1.99 -5.72
C GLN A 29 -24.99 3.06 -4.81
N GLY A 30 -24.17 3.76 -4.02
CA GLY A 30 -24.64 4.79 -3.09
C GLY A 30 -25.51 4.22 -1.98
N ALA A 31 -25.07 3.12 -1.36
CA ALA A 31 -25.80 2.53 -0.24
C ALA A 31 -25.79 3.48 0.99
N PRO A 32 -26.68 3.25 1.97
CA PRO A 32 -26.73 4.07 3.18
C PRO A 32 -25.38 4.13 3.90
N ASP A 33 -25.04 5.32 4.40
CA ASP A 33 -23.74 5.64 5.01
C ASP A 33 -23.34 4.67 6.14
N HIS A 34 -24.31 4.19 6.93
CA HIS A 34 -24.08 3.24 8.01
C HIS A 34 -23.58 1.87 7.52
N VAL A 35 -23.96 1.44 6.31
CA VAL A 35 -23.50 0.19 5.71
C VAL A 35 -22.03 0.30 5.34
N LEU A 36 -21.65 1.40 4.70
CA LEU A 36 -20.27 1.68 4.34
C LEU A 36 -19.40 1.75 5.60
N ARG A 37 -19.81 2.52 6.61
CA ARG A 37 -19.07 2.63 7.88
C ARG A 37 -18.89 1.28 8.58
N ALA A 38 -19.94 0.45 8.61
CA ALA A 38 -19.84 -0.89 9.20
C ALA A 38 -18.84 -1.78 8.44
N ALA A 39 -18.85 -1.73 7.10
CA ALA A 39 -17.91 -2.47 6.27
C ALA A 39 -16.47 -1.97 6.45
N ILE A 40 -16.24 -0.65 6.47
CA ILE A 40 -14.92 -0.05 6.72
C ILE A 40 -14.41 -0.42 8.10
N ARG A 41 -15.23 -0.32 9.14
CA ARG A 41 -14.84 -0.72 10.50
C ARG A 41 -14.41 -2.18 10.56
N ARG A 42 -15.17 -3.05 9.90
CA ARG A 42 -14.82 -4.47 9.83
C ARG A 42 -13.48 -4.71 9.12
N LEU A 43 -13.26 -4.05 7.99
CA LEU A 43 -11.98 -4.12 7.27
C LEU A 43 -10.81 -3.60 8.13
N LYS A 44 -11.02 -2.54 8.91
CA LYS A 44 -9.98 -2.03 9.82
C LYS A 44 -9.56 -3.05 10.87
N GLU A 45 -10.54 -3.74 11.45
CA GLU A 45 -10.30 -4.82 12.40
C GLU A 45 -9.54 -5.98 11.73
N ASP A 46 -10.04 -6.44 10.59
CA ASP A 46 -9.47 -7.58 9.86
C ASP A 46 -8.05 -7.29 9.33
N TRP A 47 -7.76 -6.06 8.91
CA TRP A 47 -6.43 -5.62 8.45
C TRP A 47 -5.52 -5.13 9.59
N GLY A 48 -6.01 -5.10 10.83
CA GLY A 48 -5.25 -4.62 11.98
C GLY A 48 -4.88 -3.12 11.93
N VAL A 49 -5.63 -2.31 11.16
CA VAL A 49 -5.39 -0.86 10.95
C VAL A 49 -6.37 0.02 11.75
N ALA A 50 -6.76 -0.44 12.94
CA ALA A 50 -7.74 0.24 13.80
C ALA A 50 -7.32 1.67 14.18
N ASP A 51 -6.02 1.97 14.19
CA ASP A 51 -5.40 3.25 14.50
C ASP A 51 -5.52 4.31 13.39
N LEU A 52 -5.85 3.91 12.16
CA LEU A 52 -6.04 4.82 11.03
C LEU A 52 -7.47 5.39 11.01
N ALA A 53 -7.69 6.54 10.37
CA ALA A 53 -9.03 7.12 10.28
C ALA A 53 -9.91 6.33 9.30
N ASP A 54 -11.23 6.31 9.53
CA ASP A 54 -12.17 5.59 8.67
C ASP A 54 -12.16 6.17 7.24
N GLU A 55 -12.01 7.48 7.12
CA GLU A 55 -11.96 8.20 5.84
C GLU A 55 -10.72 7.83 5.01
N GLU A 56 -9.57 7.56 5.66
CA GLU A 56 -8.36 7.11 4.96
C GLU A 56 -8.53 5.70 4.40
N VAL A 57 -9.20 4.83 5.17
CA VAL A 57 -9.46 3.44 4.79
C VAL A 57 -10.52 3.39 3.68
N GLU A 58 -11.55 4.22 3.76
CA GLU A 58 -12.51 4.39 2.67
C GLU A 58 -11.83 4.91 1.40
N ALA A 59 -10.97 5.93 1.51
CA ALA A 59 -10.21 6.44 0.38
C ALA A 59 -9.31 5.35 -0.24
N TYR A 60 -8.69 4.51 0.59
CA TYR A 60 -7.93 3.35 0.14
C TYR A 60 -8.79 2.34 -0.63
N VAL A 61 -9.95 1.97 -0.08
CA VAL A 61 -10.90 1.05 -0.75
C VAL A 61 -11.32 1.62 -2.11
N ARG A 62 -11.63 2.93 -2.19
CA ARG A 62 -11.96 3.60 -3.47
C ARG A 62 -10.83 3.48 -4.49
N LEU A 63 -9.58 3.69 -4.08
CA LEU A 63 -8.41 3.51 -4.96
C LEU A 63 -8.26 2.05 -5.42
N VAL A 64 -8.47 1.09 -4.52
CA VAL A 64 -8.42 -0.35 -4.86
C VAL A 64 -9.48 -0.70 -5.91
N LEU A 65 -10.70 -0.18 -5.77
CA LEU A 65 -11.76 -0.40 -6.77
C LEU A 65 -11.42 0.21 -8.13
N ILE A 66 -10.77 1.38 -8.15
CA ILE A 66 -10.26 1.99 -9.38
C ILE A 66 -9.18 1.11 -10.02
N GLY A 67 -8.21 0.62 -9.24
CA GLY A 67 -7.16 -0.29 -9.70
C GLY A 67 -7.74 -1.60 -10.27
N LEU A 68 -8.72 -2.19 -9.58
CA LEU A 68 -9.42 -3.39 -10.03
C LEU A 68 -10.14 -3.18 -11.37
N ARG A 69 -10.88 -2.07 -11.52
CA ARG A 69 -11.55 -1.71 -12.78
C ARG A 69 -10.56 -1.54 -13.92
N ARG A 70 -9.43 -0.88 -13.67
CA ARG A 70 -8.35 -0.72 -14.65
C ARG A 70 -7.79 -2.06 -15.12
N LEU A 71 -7.71 -3.05 -14.23
CA LEU A 71 -7.27 -4.40 -14.54
C LEU A 71 -8.38 -5.31 -15.12
N GLY A 72 -9.60 -4.80 -15.30
CA GLY A 72 -10.76 -5.59 -15.73
C GLY A 72 -11.19 -6.67 -14.72
N ARG A 73 -10.86 -6.49 -13.43
CA ARG A 73 -11.12 -7.46 -12.37
C ARG A 73 -12.32 -7.04 -11.51
N PRO A 74 -13.28 -7.93 -11.23
CA PRO A 74 -14.39 -7.62 -10.34
C PRO A 74 -13.96 -7.61 -8.86
N PRO A 75 -14.60 -6.82 -7.99
CA PRO A 75 -14.33 -6.79 -6.55
C PRO A 75 -14.49 -8.17 -5.87
N LEU A 76 -15.41 -8.99 -6.37
CA LEU A 76 -15.73 -10.32 -5.84
C LEU A 76 -14.57 -11.33 -5.94
N GLY A 77 -13.55 -11.04 -6.76
CA GLY A 77 -12.34 -11.84 -6.91
C GLY A 77 -11.14 -11.33 -6.12
N PHE A 78 -11.25 -10.19 -5.43
CA PHE A 78 -10.13 -9.52 -4.82
C PHE A 78 -9.61 -10.23 -3.55
N CYS A 79 -8.30 -10.19 -3.33
CA CYS A 79 -7.60 -10.82 -2.20
C CYS A 79 -7.61 -9.90 -0.97
N ALA A 80 -8.80 -9.55 -0.47
CA ALA A 80 -8.93 -8.67 0.69
C ALA A 80 -8.53 -9.34 2.03
N ASP A 81 -8.31 -10.65 2.03
CA ASP A 81 -7.92 -11.42 3.23
C ASP A 81 -6.45 -11.20 3.64
N ASP A 82 -5.62 -10.65 2.74
CA ASP A 82 -4.22 -10.30 3.01
C ASP A 82 -4.02 -8.81 2.71
N PHE A 83 -3.96 -8.01 3.78
CA PHE A 83 -3.87 -6.55 3.69
C PHE A 83 -2.69 -6.10 2.82
N GLY A 84 -1.49 -6.67 3.01
CA GLY A 84 -0.32 -6.32 2.21
C GLY A 84 -0.56 -6.55 0.72
N ARG A 85 -1.14 -7.70 0.33
CA ARG A 85 -1.42 -8.00 -1.08
C ARG A 85 -2.43 -7.06 -1.73
N THR A 86 -3.29 -6.41 -0.95
CA THR A 86 -4.29 -5.48 -1.51
C THR A 86 -3.64 -4.33 -2.28
N VAL A 87 -2.42 -3.93 -1.92
CA VAL A 87 -1.76 -2.78 -2.54
C VAL A 87 -1.33 -3.04 -3.99
N GLN A 88 -1.21 -4.32 -4.39
CA GLN A 88 -0.70 -4.69 -5.73
C GLN A 88 -1.48 -4.05 -6.88
N VAL A 89 -2.79 -3.83 -6.70
CA VAL A 89 -3.64 -3.22 -7.75
C VAL A 89 -3.44 -1.72 -7.89
N LEU A 90 -2.69 -1.10 -6.96
CA LEU A 90 -2.37 0.34 -6.96
C LEU A 90 -0.98 0.63 -7.52
N LEU A 91 -0.08 -0.36 -7.52
CA LEU A 91 1.33 -0.13 -7.77
C LEU A 91 1.62 -0.04 -9.28
N PRO A 92 2.27 1.05 -9.75
CA PRO A 92 2.75 1.13 -11.12
C PRO A 92 3.84 0.08 -11.41
N PRO A 93 4.04 -0.29 -12.69
CA PRO A 93 5.12 -1.19 -13.10
C PRO A 93 6.52 -0.57 -12.92
N LYS A 94 6.61 0.76 -12.87
CA LYS A 94 7.85 1.51 -12.63
C LYS A 94 7.56 2.66 -11.67
N PHE A 95 8.38 2.79 -10.64
CA PHE A 95 8.33 3.92 -9.73
C PHE A 95 9.30 5.00 -10.18
N GLY A 96 8.84 6.26 -10.11
CA GLY A 96 9.70 7.44 -10.12
C GLY A 96 10.00 7.91 -8.70
N ASN A 97 10.68 9.05 -8.57
CA ASN A 97 11.05 9.61 -7.27
C ASN A 97 9.84 10.03 -6.41
N ASP A 98 8.70 10.32 -7.02
CA ASP A 98 7.45 10.66 -6.33
C ASP A 98 6.44 9.52 -6.46
N VAL A 99 6.30 8.75 -5.39
CA VAL A 99 5.43 7.58 -5.31
C VAL A 99 3.95 7.98 -5.42
N VAL A 100 3.56 9.12 -4.84
CA VAL A 100 2.16 9.61 -4.88
C VAL A 100 1.78 9.92 -6.32
N SER A 101 2.62 10.70 -7.01
CA SER A 101 2.39 11.03 -8.42
C SER A 101 2.41 9.80 -9.31
N ALA A 102 3.29 8.83 -9.06
CA ALA A 102 3.36 7.60 -9.84
C ALA A 102 2.08 6.75 -9.70
N ILE A 103 1.56 6.57 -8.48
CA ILE A 103 0.29 5.86 -8.23
C ILE A 103 -0.88 6.63 -8.86
N ALA A 104 -0.92 7.96 -8.68
CA ALA A 104 -2.00 8.79 -9.21
C ALA A 104 -2.07 8.72 -10.75
N GLN A 105 -0.93 8.83 -11.43
CA GLN A 105 -0.83 8.67 -12.89
C GLN A 105 -1.24 7.27 -13.32
N HIS A 106 -0.77 6.23 -12.62
CA HIS A 106 -1.09 4.84 -12.91
C HIS A 106 -2.59 4.57 -12.82
N LEU A 107 -3.26 5.11 -11.81
CA LEU A 107 -4.71 4.95 -11.61
C LEU A 107 -5.54 5.97 -12.40
N SER A 108 -4.89 6.95 -13.03
CA SER A 108 -5.53 8.07 -13.74
C SER A 108 -6.48 8.87 -12.83
N VAL A 109 -6.01 9.19 -11.62
CA VAL A 109 -6.74 9.94 -10.59
C VAL A 109 -5.94 11.16 -10.13
N PRO A 110 -6.58 12.16 -9.48
CA PRO A 110 -5.86 13.27 -8.85
C PRO A 110 -4.92 12.79 -7.72
N PRO A 111 -3.72 13.38 -7.57
CA PRO A 111 -2.80 13.06 -6.47
C PRO A 111 -3.43 13.18 -5.08
N GLU A 112 -4.37 14.11 -4.90
CA GLU A 112 -5.08 14.30 -3.63
C GLU A 112 -5.88 13.08 -3.17
N MET A 113 -6.41 12.27 -4.10
CA MET A 113 -7.05 11.01 -3.73
C MET A 113 -6.05 10.02 -3.12
N VAL A 114 -4.83 9.97 -3.67
CA VAL A 114 -3.76 9.12 -3.15
C VAL A 114 -3.27 9.63 -1.80
N ARG A 115 -3.13 10.95 -1.64
CA ARG A 115 -2.72 11.57 -0.36
C ARG A 115 -3.71 11.27 0.77
N LYS A 116 -5.01 11.27 0.49
CA LYS A 116 -6.05 10.90 1.48
C LYS A 116 -5.91 9.48 2.01
N ALA A 117 -5.28 8.58 1.26
CA ALA A 117 -5.04 7.19 1.66
C ALA A 117 -3.56 6.92 1.99
N GLU A 118 -2.71 7.95 2.08
CA GLU A 118 -1.23 7.82 2.10
C GLU A 118 -0.77 6.83 3.17
N ARG A 119 -1.28 6.96 4.40
CA ARG A 119 -0.87 6.11 5.52
C ARG A 119 -1.27 4.65 5.34
N VAL A 120 -2.48 4.40 4.83
CA VAL A 120 -3.00 3.05 4.56
C VAL A 120 -2.17 2.38 3.46
N ILE A 121 -1.92 3.09 2.35
CA ILE A 121 -1.09 2.58 1.25
C ILE A 121 0.33 2.29 1.75
N ALA A 122 0.95 3.24 2.46
CA ALA A 122 2.32 3.09 2.97
C ALA A 122 2.46 1.88 3.90
N ARG A 123 1.47 1.66 4.77
CA ARG A 123 1.44 0.49 5.65
C ARG A 123 1.29 -0.81 4.86
N ALA A 124 0.38 -0.85 3.88
CA ALA A 124 0.21 -2.03 3.02
C ALA A 124 1.49 -2.36 2.23
N ILE A 125 2.22 -1.35 1.71
CA ILE A 125 3.53 -1.53 1.05
C ILE A 125 4.55 -2.14 2.02
N LEU A 126 4.63 -1.64 3.26
CA LEU A 126 5.56 -2.13 4.29
C LEU A 126 5.28 -3.57 4.72
N GLU A 127 4.01 -4.00 4.68
CA GLU A 127 3.61 -5.38 4.96
C GLU A 127 3.82 -6.31 3.77
N PHE A 128 3.67 -5.79 2.54
CA PHE A 128 3.81 -6.58 1.33
C PHE A 128 5.26 -6.82 0.91
N PHE A 129 6.12 -5.82 1.01
CA PHE A 129 7.51 -5.90 0.57
C PHE A 129 8.49 -6.10 1.73
N PRO A 130 9.66 -6.71 1.46
CA PRO A 130 10.75 -6.69 2.41
C PRO A 130 11.16 -5.24 2.72
N SER A 131 11.40 -4.97 4.00
CA SER A 131 11.78 -3.65 4.49
C SER A 131 13.09 -3.71 5.26
N VAL A 132 13.87 -2.65 5.18
CA VAL A 132 15.09 -2.46 5.97
C VAL A 132 14.84 -1.48 7.12
N ARG A 133 15.60 -1.58 8.20
CA ARG A 133 15.62 -0.56 9.26
C ARG A 133 16.85 0.33 9.06
N LEU A 134 16.61 1.63 8.99
CA LEU A 134 17.65 2.63 8.97
C LEU A 134 18.18 2.87 10.41
N PRO A 135 19.39 3.43 10.59
CA PRO A 135 19.99 3.73 11.89
C PRO A 135 19.16 4.66 12.78
N ASP A 136 18.33 5.51 12.19
CA ASP A 136 17.37 6.37 12.90
C ASP A 136 16.12 5.60 13.40
N GLY A 137 16.05 4.29 13.14
CA GLY A 137 14.95 3.41 13.51
C GLY A 137 13.80 3.40 12.51
N CYS A 138 13.85 4.18 11.43
CA CYS A 138 12.83 4.17 10.39
C CYS A 138 12.84 2.83 9.63
N ARG A 139 11.66 2.21 9.52
CA ARG A 139 11.45 1.03 8.65
C ARG A 139 11.09 1.52 7.25
N VAL A 140 11.81 1.08 6.23
CA VAL A 140 11.67 1.59 4.85
C VAL A 140 11.65 0.45 3.84
N VAL A 141 10.77 0.54 2.84
CA VAL A 141 10.81 -0.30 1.63
C VAL A 141 11.57 0.45 0.54
N LEU A 142 12.66 -0.15 0.06
CA LEU A 142 13.47 0.37 -1.03
C LEU A 142 13.24 -0.49 -2.28
N MET A 143 12.97 0.17 -3.40
CA MET A 143 12.74 -0.49 -4.68
C MET A 143 13.79 -0.03 -5.70
N PRO A 144 14.56 -0.97 -6.29
CA PRO A 144 15.47 -0.64 -7.38
C PRO A 144 14.70 -0.31 -8.67
N HIS A 145 15.19 0.68 -9.41
CA HIS A 145 14.67 1.09 -10.71
C HIS A 145 15.76 1.73 -11.57
N GLY A 146 15.45 2.01 -12.84
CA GLY A 146 16.42 2.45 -13.84
C GLY A 146 17.17 1.27 -14.47
N GLU A 147 18.08 1.57 -15.40
CA GLU A 147 18.92 0.53 -16.02
C GLU A 147 19.74 -0.19 -14.95
N TYR A 148 19.67 -1.53 -14.96
CA TYR A 148 20.34 -2.42 -14.01
C TYR A 148 20.05 -2.15 -12.52
N GLY A 149 18.96 -1.44 -12.19
CA GLY A 149 18.62 -1.10 -10.81
C GLY A 149 19.52 -0.03 -10.18
N ALA A 150 20.22 0.76 -11.00
CA ALA A 150 21.17 1.79 -10.56
C ALA A 150 20.59 2.89 -9.65
N ARG A 151 19.25 2.97 -9.53
CA ARG A 151 18.57 3.92 -8.64
C ARG A 151 17.70 3.16 -7.64
N LEU A 152 17.69 3.58 -6.39
CA LEU A 152 16.75 3.09 -5.39
C LEU A 152 15.77 4.21 -5.02
N THR A 153 14.49 3.90 -5.02
CA THR A 153 13.44 4.78 -4.50
C THR A 153 12.86 4.17 -3.23
N ALA A 154 12.70 5.00 -2.20
CA ALA A 154 11.93 4.61 -1.02
C ALA A 154 10.43 4.65 -1.36
N LEU A 155 9.75 3.52 -1.31
CA LEU A 155 8.32 3.45 -1.64
C LEU A 155 7.44 3.88 -0.45
N ALA A 156 7.76 3.36 0.71
CA ALA A 156 7.05 3.63 1.95
C ALA A 156 8.01 3.61 3.13
N ALA A 157 7.69 4.39 4.15
CA ALA A 157 8.44 4.45 5.39
C ALA A 157 7.49 4.47 6.59
N HIS A 158 7.96 3.93 7.72
CA HIS A 158 7.37 4.10 9.03
C HIS A 158 8.45 4.59 10.00
N CYS A 159 8.29 5.83 10.43
CA CYS A 159 9.21 6.51 11.33
C CYS A 159 8.49 6.93 12.62
N LYS A 160 9.20 6.96 13.75
CA LYS A 160 8.62 7.36 15.04
C LYS A 160 8.00 8.76 15.03
N VAL A 161 8.62 9.70 14.30
CA VAL A 161 8.20 11.11 14.25
C VAL A 161 7.08 11.36 13.22
N TYR A 162 7.19 10.76 12.04
CA TYR A 162 6.30 11.06 10.91
C TYR A 162 5.20 10.00 10.68
N GLY A 163 5.24 8.90 11.43
CA GLY A 163 4.35 7.76 11.21
C GLY A 163 4.58 7.11 9.85
N TYR A 164 3.50 6.62 9.25
CA TYR A 164 3.50 6.00 7.92
C TYR A 164 3.48 7.06 6.82
N THR A 165 4.39 6.97 5.86
CA THR A 165 4.45 7.90 4.72
C THR A 165 4.77 7.20 3.41
N LEU A 166 4.22 7.70 2.32
CA LEU A 166 4.68 7.34 0.98
C LEU A 166 5.90 8.19 0.65
N SER A 167 6.91 7.55 0.05
CA SER A 167 8.26 8.10 -0.04
C SER A 167 8.89 8.36 1.34
N LEU A 168 10.21 8.45 1.37
CA LEU A 168 10.91 8.85 2.58
C LEU A 168 10.85 10.38 2.71
N LYS A 169 10.29 10.92 3.78
CA LYS A 169 10.23 12.39 4.02
C LYS A 169 11.45 12.94 4.77
N CYS A 170 12.24 12.09 5.43
CA CYS A 170 13.42 12.47 6.18
C CYS A 170 14.63 12.73 5.25
N GLU A 171 15.21 13.94 5.28
CA GLU A 171 16.40 14.27 4.49
C GLU A 171 17.62 13.45 4.89
N ALA A 172 17.84 13.23 6.19
CA ALA A 172 18.94 12.42 6.69
C ALA A 172 18.83 10.98 6.20
N GLY A 173 17.63 10.40 6.25
CA GLY A 173 17.42 9.05 5.72
C GLY A 173 17.54 9.00 4.19
N ARG A 174 17.16 10.05 3.46
CA ARG A 174 17.40 10.13 2.00
C ARG A 174 18.89 10.17 1.68
N ALA A 175 19.65 10.97 2.41
CA ALA A 175 21.10 11.07 2.27
C ALA A 175 21.78 9.72 2.59
N LEU A 176 21.30 9.02 3.62
CA LEU A 176 21.82 7.71 3.99
C LEU A 176 21.48 6.63 2.96
N VAL A 177 20.24 6.61 2.44
CA VAL A 177 19.86 5.72 1.34
C VAL A 177 20.76 6.00 0.12
N ALA A 178 21.01 7.27 -0.20
CA ALA A 178 21.95 7.65 -1.26
C ALA A 178 23.40 7.19 -0.98
N GLN A 179 23.85 7.23 0.27
CA GLN A 179 25.18 6.76 0.67
C GLN A 179 25.30 5.23 0.57
N ILE A 180 24.30 4.48 1.04
CA ILE A 180 24.26 3.02 0.93
C ILE A 180 24.26 2.59 -0.54
N ILE A 181 23.49 3.26 -1.40
CA ILE A 181 23.54 3.05 -2.86
C ILE A 181 24.97 3.22 -3.38
N ARG A 182 25.61 4.36 -3.09
CA ARG A 182 26.98 4.63 -3.55
C ARG A 182 27.95 3.53 -3.10
N GLN A 183 27.83 3.05 -1.86
CA GLN A 183 28.69 1.99 -1.34
C GLN A 183 28.45 0.63 -2.02
N ILE A 184 27.20 0.28 -2.34
CA ILE A 184 26.89 -0.97 -3.06
C ILE A 184 27.45 -0.92 -4.48
N PHE A 185 27.20 0.15 -5.23
CA PHE A 185 27.65 0.26 -6.63
C PHE A 185 29.15 0.51 -6.78
N GLN A 186 29.83 1.18 -5.85
CA GLN A 186 31.30 1.29 -5.86
C GLN A 186 32.01 -0.02 -5.51
N LYS A 187 31.32 -0.94 -4.82
CA LYS A 187 31.90 -2.24 -4.47
C LYS A 187 31.97 -3.15 -5.69
N ASP A 188 30.99 -3.07 -6.58
CA ASP A 188 30.95 -3.89 -7.81
C ASP A 188 32.02 -3.49 -8.83
N GLU A 189 32.37 -2.20 -8.94
CA GLU A 189 33.45 -1.71 -9.83
C GLU A 189 34.84 -2.25 -9.45
N LYS A 190 35.11 -2.45 -8.15
CA LYS A 190 36.42 -2.97 -7.69
C LYS A 190 36.58 -4.47 -7.88
N THR A 191 35.50 -5.22 -8.06
CA THR A 191 35.54 -6.67 -8.33
C THR A 191 35.55 -7.01 -9.81
N ALA A 192 35.15 -6.09 -10.70
CA ALA A 192 35.15 -6.31 -12.15
C ALA A 192 36.44 -5.86 -12.87
N GLY A 193 37.30 -5.06 -12.21
CA GLY A 193 38.56 -4.54 -12.79
C GLY A 193 39.82 -5.35 -12.46
N GLY A 194 39.69 -6.58 -11.97
CA GLY A 194 40.81 -7.45 -11.60
C GLY A 194 40.82 -8.75 -12.38
N ALA A 195 41.13 -8.68 -13.67
CA ALA A 195 41.53 -9.81 -14.50
C ALA A 195 42.68 -9.35 -15.41
#